data_AF-A0A7K3RZM1-F1
#
_entry.id   AF-A0A7K3RZM1-F1
#
_cell.length_a   1.000
_cell.length_b   1.000
_cell.length_c   1.000
_cell.angle_alpha   90.00
_cell.angle_beta   90.00
_cell.angle_gamma   90.00
#
_symmetry.space_group_name_H-M   'P 1'
#
loop_
_entity.id
_entity.type
_entity.pdbx_description
1 polymer ?
#
loop_
_entity_poly.entity_id
_entity_poly.type
_entity_poly.pdbx_seq_one_letter_code
_entity_poly.pdbx_strand_id
1 'polypeptide(L)'
;LSRRLPAAEARVAFTELVRLRTTERGAADPAVRRLAALYAEHRRLSDRDLMADPLLGGAEPIGVPGLRRFLAVRTVCLVADTPHTAEQEQRSGSSLAALIEGYDLVVRCDAVRHAAPTARTDLHAVTLRGDSPWKGPRWDRRATARLVFGDPLPHWRLALRSHLVPGAQDRIGD
;
A
#
# COMPACT_ATOMS: atom_id res chain seq x y z
N LEU A 1 -11.86 -24.67 -4.90
CA LEU A 1 -12.18 -23.44 -5.66
C LEU A 1 -12.48 -22.31 -4.69
N SER A 2 -11.47 -21.56 -4.23
CA SER A 2 -11.61 -20.21 -3.65
C SER A 2 -10.27 -19.78 -3.06
N ARG A 3 -9.41 -19.15 -3.85
CA ARG A 3 -8.35 -18.30 -3.29
C ARG A 3 -8.49 -16.95 -3.96
N ARG A 4 -8.87 -15.95 -3.13
CA ARG A 4 -9.00 -14.51 -3.41
C ARG A 4 -10.35 -14.05 -3.98
N LEU A 5 -11.41 -14.15 -3.17
CA LEU A 5 -12.54 -13.20 -3.29
C LEU A 5 -12.18 -11.92 -2.52
N PRO A 6 -12.50 -10.72 -3.04
CA PRO A 6 -12.50 -9.48 -2.27
C PRO A 6 -13.22 -9.66 -0.93
N ALA A 7 -12.76 -9.00 0.14
CA ALA A 7 -13.26 -9.22 1.50
C ALA A 7 -14.78 -9.07 1.64
N ALA A 8 -15.41 -8.19 0.84
CA ALA A 8 -16.86 -8.03 0.79
C ALA A 8 -17.56 -9.27 0.19
N GLU A 9 -17.04 -9.83 -0.90
CA GLU A 9 -17.58 -11.02 -1.55
C GLU A 9 -17.35 -12.28 -0.71
N ALA A 10 -16.20 -12.37 -0.03
CA ALA A 10 -15.93 -13.44 0.93
C ALA A 10 -16.91 -13.42 2.12
N ARG A 11 -17.33 -12.24 2.57
CA ARG A 11 -18.35 -12.09 3.62
C ARG A 11 -19.72 -12.55 3.14
N VAL A 12 -20.14 -12.14 1.95
CA VAL A 12 -21.42 -12.57 1.36
C VAL A 12 -21.45 -14.09 1.18
N ALA A 13 -20.40 -14.67 0.61
CA ALA A 13 -20.28 -16.11 0.43
C ALA A 13 -20.27 -16.86 1.77
N PHE A 14 -19.62 -16.31 2.80
CA PHE A 14 -19.63 -16.89 4.15
C PHE A 14 -21.02 -16.85 4.79
N THR A 15 -21.71 -15.70 4.71
CA THR A 15 -23.07 -15.55 5.25
C THR A 15 -24.05 -16.52 4.58
N GLU A 16 -23.98 -16.67 3.27
CA GLU A 16 -24.80 -17.64 2.53
C GLU A 16 -24.47 -19.08 2.89
N LEU A 17 -23.20 -19.42 3.09
CA LEU A 17 -22.79 -20.75 3.55
C LEU A 17 -23.33 -21.07 4.95
N VAL A 18 -23.25 -20.12 5.89
CA VAL A 18 -23.79 -20.29 7.25
C VAL A 18 -25.31 -20.43 7.18
N ARG A 19 -26.00 -19.63 6.36
CA ARG A 19 -27.46 -19.72 6.17
C ARG A 19 -27.85 -21.10 5.65
N LEU A 20 -27.20 -21.56 4.58
CA LEU A 20 -27.43 -22.87 3.97
C LEU A 20 -27.26 -24.00 5.00
N ARG A 21 -26.14 -24.01 5.74
CA ARG A 21 -25.86 -25.04 6.75
C ARG A 21 -26.83 -25.00 7.93
N THR A 22 -27.29 -23.81 8.30
CA THR A 22 -28.29 -23.63 9.36
C THR A 22 -29.66 -24.16 8.93
N THR A 23 -30.06 -23.95 7.67
CA THR A 23 -31.29 -24.52 7.11
C THR A 23 -31.22 -26.03 6.97
N GLU A 24 -30.06 -26.58 6.59
CA GLU A 24 -29.86 -28.04 6.42
C GLU A 24 -29.78 -28.82 7.74
N ARG A 25 -29.12 -28.25 8.77
CA ARG A 25 -28.74 -28.99 9.98
C ARG A 25 -29.26 -28.39 11.29
N GLY A 26 -29.84 -27.20 11.23
CA GLY A 26 -30.29 -26.45 12.39
C GLY A 26 -29.16 -25.66 13.06
N ALA A 27 -29.53 -24.55 13.71
CA ALA A 27 -28.58 -23.65 14.39
C ALA A 27 -27.87 -24.30 15.59
N ALA A 28 -28.46 -25.35 16.17
CA ALA A 28 -27.88 -26.12 17.27
C ALA A 28 -26.89 -27.19 16.80
N ASP A 29 -26.70 -27.39 15.49
CA ASP A 29 -25.72 -28.35 14.98
C ASP A 29 -24.29 -27.97 15.44
N PRO A 30 -23.49 -28.92 15.97
CA PRO A 30 -22.14 -28.63 16.44
C PRO A 30 -21.21 -28.04 15.37
N ALA A 31 -21.36 -28.41 14.10
CA ALA A 31 -20.54 -27.87 13.03
C ALA A 31 -20.94 -26.43 12.67
N VAL A 32 -22.24 -26.09 12.72
CA VAL A 32 -22.74 -24.72 12.55
C VAL A 32 -22.25 -23.82 13.69
N ARG A 33 -22.33 -24.29 14.94
CA ARG A 33 -21.81 -23.56 16.10
C ARG A 33 -20.30 -23.33 16.03
N ARG A 34 -19.54 -24.34 15.62
CA ARG A 34 -18.09 -24.23 15.40
C ARG A 34 -17.74 -23.21 14.32
N LEU A 35 -18.49 -23.20 13.21
CA LEU A 35 -18.29 -22.25 12.13
C LEU A 35 -18.58 -20.80 12.57
N ALA A 36 -19.66 -20.58 13.31
CA ALA A 36 -20.02 -19.27 13.87
C ALA A 36 -18.95 -18.78 14.87
N ALA A 37 -18.45 -19.66 15.73
CA ALA A 37 -17.39 -19.33 16.70
C ALA A 37 -16.08 -18.92 16.00
N LEU A 38 -15.67 -19.65 14.96
CA LEU A 38 -14.47 -19.30 14.17
C LEU A 38 -14.60 -17.94 13.49
N TYR A 39 -15.80 -17.61 12.99
CA TYR A 39 -16.07 -16.31 12.39
C TYR A 39 -16.08 -15.17 13.41
N ALA A 40 -16.69 -15.40 14.59
CA ALA A 40 -16.66 -14.44 15.68
C ALA A 40 -15.21 -14.15 16.13
N GLU A 41 -14.37 -15.19 16.23
CA GLU A 41 -12.96 -15.02 16.57
C GLU A 41 -12.20 -14.27 15.46
N HIS A 42 -12.45 -14.59 14.19
CA HIS A 42 -11.88 -13.84 13.08
C HIS A 42 -12.28 -12.35 13.11
N ARG A 43 -13.54 -12.03 13.41
CA ARG A 43 -14.00 -10.64 13.59
C ARG A 43 -13.29 -9.97 14.76
N ARG A 44 -13.20 -10.63 15.92
CA ARG A 44 -12.49 -10.13 17.10
C ARG A 44 -11.00 -9.84 16.85
N LEU A 45 -10.36 -10.65 16.02
CA LEU A 45 -8.96 -10.44 15.62
C LEU A 45 -8.80 -9.34 14.56
N SER A 46 -9.81 -9.17 13.70
CA SER A 46 -9.79 -8.14 12.64
C SER A 46 -10.22 -6.76 13.12
N ASP A 47 -11.07 -6.70 14.16
CA ASP A 47 -11.56 -5.46 14.78
C ASP A 47 -10.65 -4.98 15.92
N ARG A 48 -9.67 -5.78 16.36
CA ARG A 48 -8.65 -5.31 17.31
C ARG A 48 -7.82 -4.24 16.61
N ASP A 49 -7.73 -3.05 17.23
CA ASP A 49 -6.81 -2.01 16.77
C ASP A 49 -5.43 -2.63 16.56
N LEU A 50 -4.95 -2.54 15.32
CA LEU A 50 -3.61 -2.96 14.97
C LEU A 50 -2.66 -2.18 15.88
N MET A 51 -2.00 -2.85 16.82
CA MET A 51 -0.82 -2.29 17.45
C MET A 51 0.06 -1.74 16.33
N ALA A 52 0.45 -0.47 16.44
CA ALA A 52 1.37 0.14 15.49
C ALA A 52 2.55 -0.81 15.33
N ASP A 53 2.72 -1.36 14.14
CA ASP A 53 3.82 -2.30 13.90
C ASP A 53 5.11 -1.48 13.99
N PRO A 54 5.96 -1.70 15.02
CA PRO A 54 7.19 -0.93 15.18
C PRO A 54 8.13 -1.09 13.97
N LEU A 55 7.89 -2.12 13.14
CA LEU A 55 8.64 -2.38 11.91
C LEU A 55 8.30 -1.42 10.77
N LEU A 56 7.23 -0.62 10.88
CA LEU A 56 6.84 0.37 9.86
C LEU A 56 7.44 1.76 10.11
N GLY A 57 8.33 1.90 11.10
CA GLY A 57 9.02 3.17 11.37
C GLY A 57 8.07 4.32 11.73
N GLY A 58 6.91 4.01 12.32
CA GLY A 58 5.87 4.97 12.67
C GLY A 58 4.92 5.35 11.52
N ALA A 59 5.05 4.75 10.34
CA ALA A 59 4.12 4.97 9.24
C ALA A 59 2.81 4.18 9.40
N GLU A 60 1.69 4.77 9.00
CA GLU A 60 0.38 4.13 9.02
C GLU A 60 0.20 3.15 7.85
N PRO A 61 -0.30 1.92 8.09
CA PRO A 61 -0.65 1.01 7.00
C PRO A 61 -1.72 1.60 6.06
N ILE A 62 -1.50 1.50 4.74
CA ILE A 62 -2.48 1.87 3.72
C ILE A 62 -2.81 0.70 2.79
N GLY A 63 -3.98 0.09 2.98
CA GLY A 63 -4.51 -0.92 2.06
C GLY A 63 -5.24 -0.30 0.84
N VAL A 64 -5.68 -1.16 -0.09
CA VAL A 64 -6.39 -0.74 -1.33
C VAL A 64 -7.57 0.24 -1.08
N PRO A 65 -8.47 0.04 -0.11
CA PRO A 65 -9.53 1.02 0.16
C PRO A 65 -9.00 2.37 0.65
N GLY A 66 -7.91 2.35 1.44
CA GLY A 66 -7.23 3.55 1.89
C GLY A 66 -6.59 4.30 0.73
N LEU A 67 -5.92 3.57 -0.19
CA LEU A 67 -5.36 4.15 -1.40
C LEU A 67 -6.44 4.77 -2.30
N ARG A 68 -7.59 4.11 -2.46
CA ARG A 68 -8.72 4.66 -3.23
C ARG A 68 -9.20 5.99 -2.65
N ARG A 69 -9.33 6.10 -1.32
CA ARG A 69 -9.65 7.38 -0.66
C ARG A 69 -8.51 8.39 -0.79
N PHE A 70 -7.26 7.92 -0.77
CA PHE A 70 -6.08 8.73 -0.98
C PHE A 70 -5.96 9.27 -2.42
N LEU A 71 -6.64 8.69 -3.40
CA LEU A 71 -6.64 9.18 -4.78
C LEU A 71 -7.94 9.92 -5.15
N ALA A 72 -9.03 9.69 -4.40
CA ALA A 72 -10.34 10.23 -4.72
C ALA A 72 -10.31 11.76 -4.83
N VAL A 73 -10.97 12.28 -5.87
CA VAL A 73 -11.21 13.72 -6.13
C VAL A 73 -9.93 14.53 -6.40
N ARG A 74 -8.79 13.86 -6.62
CA ARG A 74 -7.49 14.52 -6.88
C ARG A 74 -7.05 14.36 -8.32
N THR A 75 -6.48 15.42 -8.87
CA THR A 75 -5.69 15.38 -10.10
C THR A 75 -4.34 14.73 -9.82
N VAL A 76 -3.90 13.82 -10.69
CA VAL A 76 -2.70 13.02 -10.48
C VAL A 76 -1.69 13.26 -11.59
N CYS A 77 -0.46 13.62 -11.22
CA CYS A 77 0.68 13.69 -12.12
C CYS A 77 1.57 12.46 -11.93
N LEU A 78 1.78 11.67 -12.97
CA LEU A 78 2.80 10.63 -12.97
C LEU A 78 4.07 11.17 -13.64
N VAL A 79 5.15 11.29 -12.89
CA VAL A 79 6.42 11.82 -13.41
C VAL A 79 7.35 10.67 -13.80
N ALA A 80 7.65 10.57 -15.09
CA ALA A 80 8.64 9.62 -15.60
C ALA A 80 10.06 10.05 -15.19
N ASP A 81 10.86 9.14 -14.65
CA ASP A 81 12.28 9.38 -14.34
C ASP A 81 13.14 9.24 -15.59
N THR A 82 13.18 10.28 -16.41
CA THR A 82 14.09 10.37 -17.56
C THR A 82 15.08 11.51 -17.36
N PRO A 83 16.29 11.44 -17.95
CA PRO A 83 17.24 12.56 -17.92
C PRO A 83 16.61 13.86 -18.42
N HIS A 84 15.85 13.80 -19.52
CA HIS A 84 15.15 14.95 -20.08
C HIS A 84 14.12 15.53 -19.10
N THR A 85 13.28 14.71 -18.47
CA THR A 85 12.30 15.19 -17.48
C THR A 85 12.99 15.87 -16.31
N ALA A 86 14.08 15.29 -15.81
CA ALA A 86 14.84 15.83 -14.70
C ALA A 86 15.53 17.16 -15.03
N GLU A 87 16.20 17.25 -16.18
CA GLU A 87 16.77 18.51 -16.67
C GLU A 87 15.67 19.57 -16.84
N GLN A 88 14.50 19.15 -17.33
CA GLN A 88 13.41 20.08 -17.52
C GLN A 88 12.87 20.59 -16.18
N GLU A 89 12.71 19.72 -15.18
CA GLU A 89 12.22 20.04 -13.84
C GLU A 89 13.19 20.92 -13.04
N GLN A 90 14.52 20.71 -13.17
CA GLN A 90 15.54 21.45 -12.42
C GLN A 90 15.81 22.87 -12.93
N ARG A 91 15.40 23.21 -14.16
CA ARG A 91 15.62 24.54 -14.72
C ARG A 91 14.79 25.59 -13.99
N SER A 92 15.45 26.68 -13.58
CA SER A 92 14.78 27.86 -13.02
C SER A 92 13.71 28.40 -13.97
N GLY A 93 12.49 28.62 -13.47
CA GLY A 93 11.37 29.08 -14.28
C GLY A 93 10.78 28.02 -15.22
N SER A 94 11.07 26.74 -14.99
CA SER A 94 10.53 25.65 -15.79
C SER A 94 9.00 25.61 -15.75
N SER A 95 8.38 25.68 -16.93
CA SER A 95 6.95 25.45 -17.09
C SER A 95 6.55 24.02 -16.72
N LEU A 96 7.45 23.04 -16.87
CA LEU A 96 7.20 21.66 -16.46
C LEU A 96 7.17 21.54 -14.93
N ALA A 97 8.10 22.19 -14.23
CA ALA A 97 8.10 22.19 -12.76
C ALA A 97 6.83 22.85 -12.22
N ALA A 98 6.45 24.01 -12.78
CA ALA A 98 5.20 24.68 -12.43
C ALA A 98 3.97 23.82 -12.72
N LEU A 99 3.96 23.09 -13.83
CA LEU A 99 2.90 22.16 -14.17
C LEU A 99 2.80 21.01 -13.17
N ILE A 100 3.91 20.38 -12.78
CA ILE A 100 3.95 19.30 -11.79
C ILE A 100 3.40 19.78 -10.44
N GLU A 101 3.81 20.96 -9.97
CA GLU A 101 3.35 21.53 -8.70
C GLU A 101 1.84 21.85 -8.69
N GLY A 102 1.25 22.09 -9.87
CA GLY A 102 -0.18 22.37 -10.00
C GLY A 102 -1.10 21.17 -9.76
N TYR A 103 -0.57 19.95 -9.67
CA TYR A 103 -1.39 18.76 -9.41
C TYR A 103 -1.62 18.56 -7.90
N ASP A 104 -2.76 17.96 -7.57
CA ASP A 104 -3.09 17.59 -6.18
C ASP A 104 -2.18 16.46 -5.66
N LEU A 105 -1.67 15.61 -6.55
CA LEU A 105 -0.87 14.45 -6.19
C LEU A 105 0.19 14.13 -7.25
N VAL A 106 1.46 14.11 -6.86
CA VAL A 106 2.59 13.74 -7.69
C VAL A 106 3.05 12.31 -7.36
N VAL A 107 3.01 11.43 -8.37
CA VAL A 107 3.43 10.03 -8.30
C VAL A 107 4.80 9.87 -8.94
N ARG A 108 5.70 9.18 -8.25
CA ARG A 108 6.98 8.73 -8.80
C ARG A 108 7.18 7.25 -8.55
N CYS A 109 7.94 6.62 -9.44
CA CYS A 109 8.20 5.18 -9.40
C CYS A 109 9.68 4.87 -9.23
N ASP A 110 9.97 3.83 -8.46
CA ASP A 110 11.28 3.20 -8.29
C ASP A 110 12.41 4.19 -7.96
N ALA A 111 13.65 3.83 -8.29
CA ALA A 111 14.78 4.72 -8.13
C ALA A 111 14.59 5.94 -9.03
N VAL A 112 14.21 7.06 -8.42
CA VAL A 112 14.21 8.37 -9.07
C VAL A 112 15.66 8.87 -9.14
N ARG A 113 16.38 8.42 -10.17
CA ARG A 113 17.82 8.63 -10.33
C ARG A 113 18.13 10.06 -10.72
N HIS A 114 17.25 10.68 -11.49
CA HIS A 114 17.51 11.95 -12.13
C HIS A 114 16.79 13.11 -11.45
N ALA A 115 15.69 12.88 -10.73
CA ALA A 115 15.01 13.99 -10.05
C ALA A 115 15.83 14.60 -8.92
N ALA A 116 15.61 15.91 -8.75
CA ALA A 116 16.20 16.70 -7.67
C ALA A 116 15.86 16.11 -6.30
N PRO A 117 16.74 16.27 -5.28
CA PRO A 117 16.45 15.86 -3.92
C PRO A 117 15.17 16.47 -3.34
N THR A 118 14.81 17.67 -3.81
CA THR A 118 13.64 18.43 -3.38
C THR A 118 12.41 18.21 -4.27
N ALA A 119 12.49 17.31 -5.25
CA ALA A 119 11.38 17.06 -6.17
C ALA A 119 10.17 16.53 -5.40
N ARG A 120 9.02 17.19 -5.57
CA ARG A 120 7.77 16.80 -4.90
C ARG A 120 7.42 15.36 -5.26
N THR A 121 7.09 14.60 -4.22
CA THR A 121 6.70 13.20 -4.30
C THR A 121 5.63 12.97 -3.24
N ASP A 122 4.38 12.81 -3.65
CA ASP A 122 3.27 12.56 -2.72
C ASP A 122 3.04 11.06 -2.57
N LEU A 123 3.10 10.32 -3.68
CA LEU A 123 3.01 8.86 -3.75
C LEU A 123 4.26 8.28 -4.40
N HIS A 124 4.98 7.44 -3.67
CA HIS A 124 6.16 6.76 -4.18
C HIS A 124 5.88 5.25 -4.33
N ALA A 125 5.76 4.78 -5.57
CA ALA A 125 5.60 3.35 -5.88
C ALA A 125 6.97 2.72 -6.10
N VAL A 126 7.37 1.74 -5.31
CA VAL A 126 8.71 1.15 -5.39
C VAL A 126 8.64 -0.36 -5.49
N THR A 127 9.42 -0.93 -6.42
CA THR A 127 9.61 -2.37 -6.51
C THR A 127 10.88 -2.78 -5.77
N LEU A 128 10.91 -4.02 -5.28
CA LEU A 128 12.12 -4.64 -4.74
C LEU A 128 12.95 -5.35 -5.83
N ARG A 129 12.80 -4.93 -7.09
CA ARG A 129 13.54 -5.48 -8.24
C ARG A 129 14.73 -4.58 -8.59
N GLY A 130 15.77 -5.16 -9.17
CA GLY A 130 16.93 -4.43 -9.66
C GLY A 130 18.19 -5.29 -9.74
N ASP A 131 19.25 -4.70 -10.28
CA ASP A 131 20.54 -5.38 -10.45
C ASP A 131 21.23 -5.66 -9.10
N SER A 132 22.05 -6.71 -9.06
CA SER A 132 22.89 -7.02 -7.91
C SER A 132 24.24 -6.30 -8.01
N PRO A 133 24.74 -5.63 -6.95
CA PRO A 133 24.09 -5.46 -5.65
C PRO A 133 22.91 -4.46 -5.71
N TRP A 134 21.78 -4.83 -5.11
CA TRP A 134 20.58 -4.00 -5.12
C TRP A 134 20.82 -2.73 -4.32
N LYS A 135 20.87 -1.59 -5.02
CA LYS A 135 21.02 -0.26 -4.40
C LYS A 135 19.70 0.36 -3.98
N GLY A 136 18.59 -0.19 -4.48
CA GLY A 136 17.23 0.23 -4.20
C GLY A 136 16.89 1.68 -4.57
N PRO A 137 15.61 2.06 -4.42
CA PRO A 137 15.17 3.45 -4.47
C PRO A 137 15.74 4.27 -3.30
N ARG A 138 15.63 5.60 -3.37
CA ARG A 138 15.95 6.50 -2.25
C ARG A 138 14.78 6.52 -1.24
N TRP A 139 14.89 5.76 -0.16
CA TRP A 139 13.83 5.60 0.85
C TRP A 139 13.84 6.69 1.93
N ASP A 140 14.94 7.42 2.03
CA ASP A 140 15.12 8.63 2.81
C ASP A 140 14.38 9.85 2.24
N ARG A 141 14.08 9.85 0.94
CA ARG A 141 13.30 10.93 0.33
C ARG A 141 11.86 10.93 0.85
N ARG A 142 11.38 12.13 1.20
CA ARG A 142 10.04 12.34 1.71
C ARG A 142 8.99 11.94 0.68
N ALA A 143 8.01 11.17 1.12
CA ALA A 143 6.75 10.92 0.45
C ALA A 143 5.59 10.99 1.46
N THR A 144 4.37 11.28 1.05
CA THR A 144 3.21 11.13 1.95
C THR A 144 2.86 9.66 2.10
N ALA A 145 2.76 8.94 0.98
CA ALA A 145 2.52 7.50 0.96
C ALA A 145 3.59 6.80 0.13
N ARG A 146 4.05 5.64 0.63
CA ARG A 146 4.95 4.76 -0.10
C ARG A 146 4.25 3.42 -0.31
N LEU A 147 4.20 2.98 -1.56
CA LEU A 147 3.75 1.64 -1.92
C LEU A 147 4.97 0.83 -2.28
N VAL A 148 5.29 -0.21 -1.50
CA VAL A 148 6.38 -1.11 -1.86
C VAL A 148 5.79 -2.21 -2.75
N PHE A 149 6.56 -2.96 -3.51
CA PHE A 149 6.04 -4.08 -4.29
C PHE A 149 7.10 -5.15 -4.29
N GLY A 150 6.86 -6.21 -3.53
CA GLY A 150 7.83 -7.27 -3.33
C GLY A 150 7.20 -8.62 -3.04
N ASP A 151 7.82 -9.67 -3.58
CA ASP A 151 7.54 -11.07 -3.27
C ASP A 151 8.89 -11.80 -3.29
N PRO A 152 9.17 -12.78 -2.41
CA PRO A 152 8.32 -13.32 -1.34
C PRO A 152 8.18 -12.40 -0.11
N LEU A 153 7.08 -12.55 0.65
CA LEU A 153 6.80 -11.78 1.89
C LEU A 153 7.99 -11.64 2.86
N PRO A 154 8.84 -12.66 3.10
CA PRO A 154 10.04 -12.50 3.94
C PRO A 154 11.03 -11.46 3.39
N HIS A 155 11.24 -11.41 2.08
CA HIS A 155 12.13 -10.41 1.46
C HIS A 155 11.53 -9.02 1.55
N TRP A 156 10.21 -8.92 1.39
CA TRP A 156 9.50 -7.67 1.60
C TRP A 156 9.68 -7.12 3.01
N ARG A 157 9.45 -7.96 4.04
CA ARG A 157 9.63 -7.56 5.44
C ARG A 157 11.06 -7.16 5.75
N LEU A 158 12.04 -7.88 5.19
CA LEU A 158 13.45 -7.53 5.36
C LEU A 158 13.75 -6.17 4.74
N ALA A 159 13.29 -5.91 3.51
CA ALA A 159 13.49 -4.63 2.84
C ALA A 159 12.87 -3.47 3.63
N LEU A 160 11.65 -3.62 4.14
CA LEU A 160 11.04 -2.59 4.99
C LEU A 160 11.90 -2.26 6.21
N ARG A 161 12.35 -3.29 6.93
CA ARG A 161 13.18 -3.12 8.14
C ARG A 161 14.52 -2.46 7.85
N SER A 162 15.11 -2.77 6.71
CA SER A 162 16.44 -2.28 6.35
C SER A 162 16.43 -0.87 5.75
N HIS A 163 15.31 -0.44 5.15
CA HIS A 163 15.30 0.77 4.31
C HIS A 163 14.25 1.81 4.72
N LEU A 164 13.23 1.50 5.52
CA LEU A 164 12.31 2.53 5.98
C LEU A 164 13.03 3.50 6.92
N VAL A 165 12.93 4.79 6.59
CA VAL A 165 13.44 5.88 7.40
C VAL A 165 12.26 6.51 8.14
N PRO A 166 12.29 6.61 9.48
CA PRO A 166 11.27 7.31 10.24
C PRO A 166 11.08 8.74 9.73
N GLY A 167 9.83 9.15 9.49
CA GLY A 167 9.50 10.48 8.97
C GLY A 167 9.73 10.69 7.47
N ALA A 168 10.25 9.70 6.73
CA ALA A 168 10.32 9.77 5.27
C ALA A 168 9.00 9.41 4.58
N GLN A 169 8.08 8.75 5.30
CA GLN A 169 6.71 8.49 4.85
C GLN A 169 5.72 8.53 6.00
N ASP A 170 4.51 9.05 5.73
CA ASP A 170 3.40 9.03 6.69
C ASP A 170 2.62 7.72 6.60
N ARG A 171 2.55 7.13 5.39
CA ARG A 171 1.83 5.90 5.11
C ARG A 171 2.65 4.90 4.31
N ILE A 172 2.46 3.62 4.61
CA ILE A 172 3.15 2.50 3.94
C ILE A 172 2.13 1.41 3.60
N GLY A 173 2.23 0.80 2.43
CA GLY A 173 1.39 -0.33 2.10
C GLY A 173 1.91 -1.13 0.93
N ASP A 174 1.50 -2.39 0.88
CA ASP A 174 1.47 -3.31 -0.26
C ASP A 174 1.14 -4.73 0.15
#